data_AF-A0A519DZ59-F1
#
_entry.id   AF-A0A519DZ59-F1
#
_cell.length_a   1.000
_cell.length_b   1.000
_cell.length_c   1.000
_cell.angle_alpha   90.00
_cell.angle_beta   90.00
_cell.angle_gamma   90.00
#
_symmetry.space_group_name_H-M   'P 1'
#
loop_
_entity.id
_entity.type
_entity.pdbx_description
1 polymer ?
#
loop_
_entity_poly.entity_id
_entity_poly.type
_entity_poly.pdbx_seq_one_letter_code
_entity_poly.pdbx_strand_id
1 'polypeptide(L)'
;MNYSSVVGGDELLAWFGQTPTFHDAEIVSLSLNRSGISELKVHGWIMTDEVDPRGYIVLDKHAVVTFEFTGIMDLQLDGFSSQNVIAGLVL
;
A
#
# COMPACT_ATOMS: atom_id res chain seq x y z
N MET A 1 -9.58 11.50 -0.43
CA MET A 1 -10.82 10.76 -0.77
C MET A 1 -11.41 10.27 0.55
N ASN A 2 -12.56 9.58 0.56
CA ASN A 2 -13.11 9.03 1.79
C ASN A 2 -12.82 7.52 1.84
N TYR A 3 -12.10 7.01 2.83
CA TYR A 3 -11.79 5.58 2.93
C TYR A 3 -13.07 4.72 2.94
N SER A 4 -14.14 5.20 3.59
CA SER A 4 -15.44 4.52 3.61
C SER A 4 -16.14 4.47 2.25
N SER A 5 -15.62 5.18 1.23
CA SER A 5 -16.11 5.08 -0.17
C SER A 5 -15.43 3.98 -0.98
N VAL A 6 -14.40 3.33 -0.41
CA VAL A 6 -13.64 2.24 -1.03
C VAL A 6 -13.94 0.95 -0.27
N VAL A 7 -14.21 -0.14 -1.00
CA VAL A 7 -14.41 -1.45 -0.40
C VAL A 7 -13.17 -1.85 0.41
N GLY A 8 -13.37 -2.27 1.66
CA GLY A 8 -12.28 -2.61 2.58
C GLY A 8 -11.65 -1.42 3.29
N GLY A 9 -12.07 -0.19 3.00
CA GLY A 9 -11.45 1.02 3.56
C GLY A 9 -11.70 1.21 5.05
N ASP A 10 -12.88 0.85 5.55
CA ASP A 10 -13.18 0.94 6.99
C ASP A 10 -12.40 -0.13 7.78
N GLU A 11 -12.28 -1.34 7.24
CA GLU A 11 -11.47 -2.41 7.82
C GLU A 11 -9.98 -2.04 7.85
N LEU A 12 -9.51 -1.38 6.78
CA LEU A 12 -8.14 -0.87 6.69
C LEU A 12 -7.86 0.18 7.77
N LEU A 13 -8.76 1.15 7.94
CA LEU A 13 -8.64 2.16 8.99
C LEU A 13 -8.70 1.54 10.39
N ALA A 14 -9.60 0.58 10.61
CA ALA A 14 -9.72 -0.12 11.88
C ALA A 14 -8.45 -0.92 12.23
N TRP A 15 -7.82 -1.55 11.23
CA TRP A 15 -6.58 -2.30 11.41
C TRP A 15 -5.40 -1.38 11.80
N PHE A 16 -5.23 -0.29 11.05
CA PHE A 16 -4.13 0.66 11.28
C PHE A 16 -4.36 1.59 12.47
N GLY A 17 -5.62 1.81 12.87
CA GLY A 17 -6.01 2.74 13.93
C GLY A 17 -5.78 4.22 13.60
N GLN A 18 -5.36 4.50 12.36
CA GLN A 18 -5.05 5.83 11.83
C GLN A 18 -5.14 5.80 10.30
N THR A 19 -5.13 6.97 9.67
CA THR A 19 -5.07 7.07 8.20
C THR A 19 -3.69 6.66 7.71
N PRO A 20 -3.54 5.55 6.96
CA PRO A 20 -2.25 5.14 6.44
C PRO A 20 -1.84 6.04 5.27
N THR A 21 -0.62 6.58 5.32
CA THR A 21 -0.05 7.41 4.25
C THR A 21 0.73 6.60 3.22
N PHE A 22 1.04 5.33 3.52
CA PHE A 22 1.85 4.43 2.68
C PHE A 22 3.20 5.03 2.22
N HIS A 23 3.79 5.93 3.02
CA HIS A 23 5.01 6.67 2.64
C HIS A 23 6.16 5.74 2.23
N ASP A 24 6.53 4.82 3.12
CA ASP A 24 7.60 3.85 2.89
C ASP A 24 7.08 2.48 2.43
N ALA A 25 5.82 2.41 2.03
CA ALA A 25 5.20 1.16 1.63
C ALA A 25 5.78 0.66 0.30
N GLU A 26 5.91 -0.66 0.18
CA GLU A 26 6.56 -1.30 -0.96
C GLU A 26 5.55 -2.00 -1.86
N ILE A 27 5.71 -1.86 -3.18
CA ILE A 27 4.99 -2.69 -4.15
C ILE A 27 5.55 -4.10 -4.10
N VAL A 28 4.71 -5.04 -3.65
CA VAL A 28 5.01 -6.47 -3.61
C VAL A 28 4.73 -7.11 -4.97
N SER A 29 3.67 -6.68 -5.64
CA SER A 29 3.32 -7.17 -6.98
C SER A 29 2.44 -6.20 -7.74
N LEU A 30 2.62 -6.15 -9.07
CA LEU A 30 1.72 -5.51 -10.01
C LEU A 30 1.32 -6.54 -11.08
N SER A 31 0.02 -6.78 -11.23
CA SER A 31 -0.56 -7.66 -12.24
C SER A 31 -1.49 -6.85 -13.13
N LEU A 32 -1.18 -6.79 -14.42
CA LEU A 32 -1.92 -5.99 -15.40
C LEU A 32 -2.60 -6.91 -16.41
N ASN A 33 -3.92 -6.92 -16.37
CA ASN A 33 -4.75 -7.72 -17.26
C ASN A 33 -5.44 -6.81 -18.28
N ARG A 34 -5.34 -7.17 -19.57
CA ARG A 34 -6.01 -6.43 -20.66
C ARG A 34 -7.54 -6.40 -20.50
N SER A 35 -8.10 -7.42 -19.86
CA SER A 35 -9.52 -7.54 -19.56
C SER A 35 -9.71 -8.13 -18.17
N GLY A 36 -10.74 -7.68 -17.45
CA GLY A 36 -10.98 -8.10 -16.08
C GLY A 36 -10.23 -7.23 -15.08
N ILE A 37 -9.91 -7.81 -13.93
CA ILE A 37 -9.31 -7.12 -12.79
C ILE A 37 -7.79 -7.11 -12.94
N SER A 38 -7.18 -5.94 -12.79
CA SER A 38 -5.75 -5.77 -12.54
C SER A 38 -5.53 -5.53 -11.05
N GLU A 39 -4.39 -5.95 -10.51
CA GLU A 39 -4.09 -5.89 -9.07
C GLU A 39 -2.77 -5.17 -8.81
N LEU A 40 -2.75 -4.28 -7.81
CA LEU A 40 -1.53 -3.77 -7.18
C LEU A 40 -1.54 -4.18 -5.71
N LYS A 41 -0.47 -4.83 -5.25
CA LYS A 41 -0.30 -5.23 -3.85
C LYS A 41 0.79 -4.40 -3.22
N VAL A 42 0.44 -3.70 -2.15
CA VAL A 42 1.35 -2.83 -1.41
C VAL A 42 1.48 -3.34 0.01
N HIS A 43 2.71 -3.54 0.47
CA HIS A 43 3.01 -3.86 1.87
C HIS A 43 3.21 -2.57 2.65
N GLY A 44 2.33 -2.31 3.61
CA GLY A 44 2.41 -1.17 4.52
C GLY A 44 2.45 -1.58 5.99
N TRP A 45 2.83 -0.64 6.85
CA TRP A 45 3.01 -0.80 8.28
C TRP A 45 2.91 0.56 8.99
N ILE A 46 2.88 0.54 10.32
CA ILE A 46 3.04 1.71 11.18
C ILE A 46 4.44 1.70 11.75
N MET A 47 5.15 2.81 11.63
CA MET A 47 6.38 3.03 12.39
C MET A 47 6.04 3.34 13.84
N THR A 48 6.73 2.68 14.76
CA THR A 48 6.63 2.97 16.19
C THR A 48 7.78 3.88 16.63
N ASP A 49 7.74 4.37 17.87
CA ASP A 49 8.85 5.10 18.49
C ASP A 49 9.91 4.14 19.09
N GLU A 50 9.73 2.83 18.95
CA GLU A 50 10.63 1.81 19.49
C GLU A 50 11.75 1.48 18.49
N VAL A 51 12.94 1.16 19.02
CA VAL A 51 14.11 0.74 18.24
C VAL A 51 14.54 -0.64 18.73
N ASP A 52 14.73 -1.57 17.80
CA ASP A 52 15.15 -2.93 18.11
C ASP A 52 16.63 -2.98 18.56
N PRO A 53 17.11 -4.09 19.14
CA PRO A 53 18.51 -4.22 19.57
C PRO A 53 19.56 -4.10 18.46
N ARG A 54 19.14 -4.12 17.19
CA ARG A 54 20.00 -3.98 16.01
C ARG A 54 20.02 -2.54 15.48
N GLY A 55 19.25 -1.63 16.09
CA GLY A 55 19.19 -0.21 15.75
C GLY A 55 18.14 0.15 14.69
N TYR A 56 17.18 -0.73 14.39
CA TYR A 56 16.11 -0.46 13.42
C TYR A 56 14.82 -0.04 14.14
N ILE A 57 14.08 0.90 13.54
CA ILE A 57 12.73 1.26 14.01
C ILE A 57 11.83 0.02 13.95
N VAL A 58 11.13 -0.27 15.04
CA VAL A 58 10.16 -1.36 15.11
C VAL A 58 8.92 -0.96 14.31
N LEU A 59 8.51 -1.85 13.41
CA LEU A 59 7.33 -1.69 12.58
C LEU A 59 6.21 -2.57 13.14
N ASP A 60 4.98 -2.05 13.18
CA ASP A 60 3.80 -2.77 13.66
C ASP A 60 2.66 -2.70 12.62
N LYS A 61 1.60 -3.48 12.83
CA LYS A 61 0.37 -3.48 12.01
C LYS A 61 0.63 -3.74 10.53
N HIS A 62 1.60 -4.58 10.21
CA HIS A 62 1.89 -4.98 8.83
C HIS A 62 0.62 -5.48 8.12
N ALA A 63 0.38 -4.99 6.91
CA ALA A 63 -0.70 -5.45 6.04
C ALA A 63 -0.27 -5.41 4.57
N VAL A 64 -0.74 -6.38 3.79
CA VAL A 64 -0.70 -6.31 2.33
C VAL A 64 -2.04 -5.81 1.85
N VAL A 65 -2.05 -4.62 1.27
CA VAL A 65 -3.25 -3.97 0.73
C VAL A 65 -3.30 -4.25 -0.76
N THR A 66 -4.39 -4.87 -1.20
CA THR A 66 -4.64 -5.14 -2.62
C THR A 66 -5.57 -4.05 -3.16
N PHE A 67 -5.07 -3.31 -4.15
CA PHE A 67 -5.87 -2.42 -4.98
C PHE A 67 -6.29 -3.15 -6.24
N GLU A 68 -7.59 -3.14 -6.52
CA GLU A 68 -8.17 -3.72 -7.73
C GLU A 68 -8.55 -2.59 -8.70
N PHE A 69 -8.11 -2.72 -9.94
CA PHE A 69 -8.42 -1.76 -11.01
C PHE A 69 -9.14 -2.47 -12.14
N THR A 70 -10.13 -1.79 -12.71
CA THR A 70 -10.79 -2.19 -13.95
C THR A 70 -10.88 -0.98 -14.87
N GLY A 71 -11.05 -1.22 -16.18
CA GLY A 71 -11.22 -0.13 -17.14
C GLY A 71 -10.01 0.79 -17.28
N ILE A 72 -8.79 0.28 -17.07
CA ILE A 72 -7.55 1.03 -17.27
C ILE A 72 -7.48 1.51 -18.73
N MET A 73 -7.44 2.83 -18.92
CA MET A 73 -7.36 3.45 -20.25
C MET A 73 -5.93 3.79 -20.65
N ASP A 74 -5.10 4.19 -19.68
CA ASP A 74 -3.70 4.56 -19.88
C ASP A 74 -2.88 4.04 -18.70
N LEU A 75 -1.59 3.78 -18.95
CA LEU A 75 -0.67 3.21 -17.98
C LEU A 75 0.70 3.87 -18.09
N GLN A 76 1.17 4.41 -16.97
CA GLN A 76 2.55 4.86 -16.80
C GLN A 76 3.16 4.08 -15.62
N LEU A 77 4.30 3.43 -15.88
CA LEU A 77 5.07 2.71 -14.87
C LEU A 77 6.54 3.10 -15.01
N ASP A 78 7.02 3.92 -14.07
CA ASP A 78 8.40 4.39 -14.02
C ASP A 78 9.06 3.94 -12.73
N GLY A 79 10.37 3.71 -12.80
CA GLY A 79 11.18 3.39 -11.61
C GLY A 79 10.94 2.01 -10.99
N PHE A 80 10.16 1.14 -11.64
CA PHE A 80 9.95 -0.23 -11.17
C PHE A 80 11.28 -1.00 -11.15
N SER A 81 11.72 -1.36 -9.96
CA SER A 81 13.04 -1.92 -9.71
C SER A 81 13.04 -2.81 -8.47
N SER A 82 14.20 -3.07 -7.87
CA SER A 82 14.29 -3.74 -6.57
C SER A 82 13.86 -2.85 -5.39
N GLN A 83 13.83 -1.52 -5.57
CA GLN A 83 13.39 -0.56 -4.57
C GLN A 83 12.06 0.04 -5.02
N ASN A 84 10.96 -0.61 -4.64
CA ASN A 84 9.62 -0.24 -5.09
C ASN A 84 8.82 0.50 -4.00
N VAL A 85 9.45 1.48 -3.37
CA VAL A 85 8.78 2.36 -2.40
C VAL A 85 7.97 3.40 -3.17
N ILE A 86 6.70 3.61 -2.78
CA ILE A 86 5.78 4.48 -3.52
C ILE A 86 5.78 5.95 -3.07
N ALA A 87 6.61 6.32 -2.08
CA ALA A 87 6.76 7.67 -1.53
C ALA A 87 5.46 8.28 -0.95
N GLY A 88 4.42 7.47 -0.79
CA GLY A 88 3.12 7.85 -0.27
C GLY A 88 1.97 7.58 -1.23
N LEU A 89 0.86 7.15 -0.67
CA LEU A 89 -0.44 7.06 -1.31
C LEU A 89 -1.48 7.46 -0.28
N VAL A 90 -2.23 8.52 -0.56
CA VAL A 90 -3.39 8.90 0.24
C VAL A 90 -4.61 8.67 -0.63
N LEU A 91 -5.58 7.93 -0.09
CA LEU A 91 -6.88 7.77 -0.73
C LEU A 91 -7.68 9.04 -0.48
#